data_AF-A0A954RUS5-F1
#
_entry.id   AF-A0A954RUS5-F1
#
_cell.length_a   1.000
_cell.length_b   1.000
_cell.length_c   1.000
_cell.angle_alpha   90.00
_cell.angle_beta   90.00
_cell.angle_gamma   90.00
#
_symmetry.space_group_name_H-M   'P 1'
#
loop_
_entity.id
_entity.type
_entity.pdbx_description
1 polymer ?
#
loop_
_entity_poly.entity_id
_entity_poly.type
_entity_poly.pdbx_seq_one_letter_code
_entity_poly.pdbx_strand_id
1 'polypeptide(L)'
;MVAHAANGTPVRLIQTLNAGDAYLSQSSKWIHVGLDGTEHIDAVTVRWPTGIVEHFSGIEAGHRYDLVEESGVAVAHASRRTPAVLQVANEKTDAPSVTPRTYFSNRLPLPVLPIRSAAGNALDSESASESDGELNSAETSLQLAGRPTLLVLWASWCTPCLAELSTLAAHQAELQDADLELVAISLDGLDSEHDTSMLDAQQRLQELHWPGRSVVATNRLLRKLEFTSGMLFNRELPIQLPASILVDARGAIAAMYRGAVPFETLANDLRLLERPLNERRQLAATLGGRWLNPPRVLLLRAVAEQYERAGFTEDYQHLLARETAELTHMRQTAKSTDELSALIHREANANFELALAFVS
;
A
#
# COMPACT_ATOMS: atom_id res chain seq x y z
N MET A 1 -0.58 49.91 -1.76
CA MET A 1 -0.77 50.41 -3.13
C MET A 1 -1.92 51.40 -3.14
N VAL A 2 -1.79 52.50 -3.89
CA VAL A 2 -2.90 53.40 -4.19
C VAL A 2 -3.13 53.31 -5.70
N ALA A 3 -4.36 53.02 -6.10
CA ALA A 3 -4.77 52.86 -7.49
C ALA A 3 -6.13 53.56 -7.67
N HIS A 4 -6.45 54.03 -8.88
CA HIS A 4 -7.70 54.77 -9.12
C HIS A 4 -8.79 53.89 -9.73
N ALA A 5 -9.91 53.72 -9.03
CA ALA A 5 -11.09 53.04 -9.59
C ALA A 5 -11.52 53.65 -10.94
N ALA A 6 -12.28 52.91 -11.75
CA ALA A 6 -12.74 53.36 -13.07
C ALA A 6 -13.49 54.72 -13.08
N ASN A 7 -13.95 55.20 -11.91
CA ASN A 7 -14.57 56.51 -11.73
C ASN A 7 -13.59 57.63 -11.28
N GLY A 8 -12.28 57.37 -11.29
CA GLY A 8 -11.22 58.30 -10.89
C GLY A 8 -10.98 58.39 -9.38
N THR A 9 -11.69 57.64 -8.54
CA THR A 9 -11.53 57.70 -7.08
C THR A 9 -10.30 56.90 -6.62
N PRO A 10 -9.41 57.46 -5.79
CA PRO A 10 -8.27 56.71 -5.26
C PRO A 10 -8.72 55.64 -4.27
N VAL A 11 -8.32 54.40 -4.53
CA VAL A 11 -8.54 53.21 -3.70
C VAL A 11 -7.20 52.74 -3.14
N ARG A 12 -7.13 52.63 -1.81
CA ARG A 12 -5.95 52.08 -1.13
C ARG A 12 -6.10 50.58 -0.95
N LEU A 13 -5.26 49.82 -1.63
CA LEU A 13 -5.20 48.35 -1.54
C LEU A 13 -3.97 47.93 -0.76
N ILE A 14 -4.16 47.06 0.24
CA ILE A 14 -3.11 46.58 1.13
C ILE A 14 -3.11 45.05 1.08
N GLN A 15 -1.94 44.48 0.90
CA GLN A 15 -1.67 43.05 0.99
C GLN A 15 -0.41 42.85 1.82
N THR A 16 -0.37 41.77 2.58
CA THR A 16 0.77 41.42 3.44
C THR A 16 1.20 39.99 3.09
N LEU A 17 2.49 39.81 2.79
CA LEU A 17 3.09 38.50 2.59
C LEU A 17 3.93 38.14 3.81
N ASN A 18 3.63 37.02 4.45
CA ASN A 18 4.44 36.44 5.51
C ASN A 18 5.33 35.36 4.89
N ALA A 19 6.64 35.52 4.97
CA ALA A 19 7.60 34.50 4.53
C ALA A 19 8.13 33.76 5.76
N GLY A 20 7.77 32.47 5.92
CA GLY A 20 8.42 31.61 6.92
C GLY A 20 7.54 30.72 7.80
N ASP A 21 6.23 30.66 7.61
CA ASP A 21 5.42 29.69 8.37
C ASP A 21 5.55 28.29 7.74
N ALA A 22 6.32 27.43 8.40
CA ALA A 22 6.81 26.14 7.93
C ALA A 22 5.70 25.06 7.79
N TYR A 23 4.77 25.23 6.86
CA TYR A 23 3.77 24.22 6.52
C TYR A 23 3.87 23.81 5.04
N LEU A 24 3.71 22.50 4.77
CA LEU A 24 3.93 21.82 3.47
C LEU A 24 3.02 22.28 2.30
N SER A 25 2.25 23.34 2.50
CA SER A 25 1.37 23.98 1.51
C SER A 25 1.58 25.49 1.50
N GLN A 26 2.84 25.93 1.32
CA GLN A 26 3.11 27.35 1.15
C GLN A 26 2.61 27.82 -0.22
N SER A 27 1.66 28.77 -0.21
CA SER A 27 1.23 29.50 -1.40
C SER A 27 2.39 30.29 -2.03
N SER A 28 2.22 30.61 -3.31
CA SER A 28 3.18 31.39 -4.11
C SER A 28 3.69 32.64 -3.37
N LYS A 29 4.99 32.95 -3.50
CA LYS A 29 5.60 34.19 -2.96
C LYS A 29 5.23 35.45 -3.76
N TRP A 30 4.33 35.32 -4.73
CA TRP A 30 3.81 36.42 -5.52
C TRP A 30 2.61 37.07 -4.82
N ILE A 31 2.67 38.40 -4.62
CA ILE A 31 1.52 39.17 -4.19
C ILE A 31 0.69 39.54 -5.43
N HIS A 32 -0.55 39.09 -5.45
CA HIS A 32 -1.53 39.50 -6.45
C HIS A 32 -2.46 40.54 -5.85
N VAL A 33 -2.53 41.71 -6.48
CA VAL A 33 -3.47 42.76 -6.07
C VAL A 33 -4.53 42.90 -7.15
N GLY A 34 -5.78 42.56 -6.82
CA GLY A 34 -6.91 42.73 -7.73
C GLY A 34 -7.21 44.22 -7.92
N LEU A 35 -7.23 44.67 -9.17
CA LEU A 35 -7.41 46.07 -9.53
C LEU A 35 -8.87 46.45 -9.87
N ASP A 36 -9.78 45.48 -9.94
CA ASP A 36 -11.21 45.68 -10.24
C ASP A 36 -11.48 46.61 -11.44
N GLY A 37 -10.80 46.35 -12.57
CA GLY A 37 -10.92 47.14 -13.80
C GLY A 37 -10.15 48.47 -13.80
N THR A 38 -9.40 48.77 -12.73
CA THR A 38 -8.49 49.93 -12.68
C THR A 38 -7.29 49.73 -13.60
N GLU A 39 -7.06 50.68 -14.50
CA GLU A 39 -5.92 50.68 -15.43
C GLU A 39 -4.74 51.53 -14.94
N HIS A 40 -4.97 52.46 -14.00
CA HIS A 40 -3.95 53.39 -13.51
C HIS A 40 -3.55 53.13 -12.05
N ILE A 41 -2.24 53.02 -11.83
CA ILE A 41 -1.62 52.82 -10.51
C ILE A 41 -0.69 54.00 -10.24
N ASP A 42 -0.95 54.77 -9.18
CA ASP A 42 -0.12 55.94 -8.85
C ASP A 42 1.22 55.51 -8.29
N ALA A 43 1.16 54.62 -7.30
CA ALA A 43 2.34 54.10 -6.62
C ALA A 43 2.06 52.79 -5.87
N VAL A 44 3.08 51.94 -5.83
CA VAL A 44 3.18 50.82 -4.91
C VAL A 44 4.14 51.21 -3.80
N THR A 45 3.64 51.23 -2.56
CA THR A 45 4.47 51.35 -1.37
C THR A 45 4.68 49.98 -0.75
N VAL A 46 5.93 49.60 -0.56
CA VAL A 46 6.33 48.37 0.13
C VAL A 46 6.94 48.73 1.47
N ARG A 47 6.52 48.04 2.53
CA ARG A 47 7.18 48.08 3.83
C ARG A 47 7.93 46.76 4.02
N TRP A 48 9.25 46.83 4.08
CA TRP A 48 10.13 45.69 4.18
C TRP A 48 10.23 45.19 5.63
N PRO A 49 10.65 43.93 5.84
CA PRO A 49 10.88 43.37 7.18
C PRO A 49 11.95 44.12 7.98
N THR A 50 12.90 44.76 7.30
CA THR A 50 13.94 45.62 7.89
C THR A 50 13.38 46.91 8.51
N GLY A 51 12.11 47.25 8.22
CA GLY A 51 11.46 48.49 8.62
C GLY A 51 11.54 49.60 7.57
N ILE A 52 12.27 49.41 6.47
CA ILE A 52 12.36 50.37 5.37
C ILE A 52 11.01 50.44 4.63
N VAL A 53 10.62 51.65 4.22
CA VAL A 53 9.44 51.89 3.38
C VAL A 53 9.90 52.49 2.05
N GLU A 54 9.58 51.82 0.95
CA GLU A 54 9.93 52.27 -0.39
C GLU A 54 8.70 52.52 -1.26
N HIS A 55 8.84 53.47 -2.17
CA HIS A 55 7.81 53.89 -3.12
C HIS A 55 8.26 53.59 -4.55
N PHE A 56 7.44 52.86 -5.27
CA PHE A 56 7.66 52.50 -6.66
C PHE A 56 6.57 53.12 -7.53
N SER A 57 6.97 53.81 -8.60
CA SER A 57 6.08 54.45 -9.59
C SER A 57 6.30 53.83 -10.98
N GLY A 58 5.45 54.18 -11.95
CA GLY A 58 5.56 53.68 -13.33
C GLY A 58 5.17 52.20 -13.49
N ILE A 59 4.29 51.71 -12.61
CA ILE A 59 3.77 50.34 -12.63
C ILE A 59 2.47 50.33 -13.43
N GLU A 60 2.40 49.46 -14.44
CA GLU A 60 1.23 49.29 -15.30
C GLU A 60 0.35 48.14 -14.81
N ALA A 61 -0.96 48.31 -14.94
CA ALA A 61 -1.94 47.27 -14.59
C ALA A 61 -1.75 46.01 -15.47
N GLY A 62 -1.99 44.83 -14.91
CA GLY A 62 -1.95 43.55 -15.66
C GLY A 62 -0.57 42.93 -15.86
N HIS A 63 0.49 43.59 -15.42
CA HIS A 63 1.87 43.10 -15.51
C HIS A 63 2.41 42.54 -14.19
N ARG A 64 3.58 41.90 -14.24
CA ARG A 64 4.32 41.44 -13.05
C ARG A 64 5.59 42.27 -12.92
N TYR A 65 5.94 42.62 -11.69
CA TYR A 65 7.12 43.40 -11.38
C TYR A 65 7.91 42.75 -10.25
N ASP A 66 9.22 42.75 -10.38
CA ASP A 66 10.16 42.45 -9.31
C ASP A 66 10.46 43.77 -8.60
N LEU A 67 10.09 43.83 -7.32
CA LEU A 67 10.42 44.93 -6.42
C LEU A 67 11.51 44.43 -5.48
N VAL A 68 12.66 45.09 -5.51
CA VAL A 68 13.83 44.72 -4.70
C VAL A 68 14.09 45.83 -3.70
N GLU A 69 14.30 45.45 -2.44
CA GLU A 69 14.66 46.37 -1.37
C GLU A 69 15.91 47.19 -1.75
N GLU A 70 15.87 48.50 -1.51
CA GLU A 70 16.90 49.49 -1.84
C GLU A 70 17.15 49.73 -3.34
N SER A 71 16.33 49.14 -4.23
CA SER A 71 16.48 49.38 -5.67
C SER A 71 15.85 50.70 -6.14
N GLY A 72 14.79 51.16 -5.45
CA GLY A 72 14.00 52.33 -5.84
C GLY A 72 13.30 52.23 -7.22
N VAL A 73 13.41 51.10 -7.93
CA VAL A 73 12.90 50.93 -9.30
C VAL A 73 12.13 49.61 -9.42
N ALA A 74 10.92 49.69 -9.97
CA ALA A 74 10.14 48.49 -10.30
C ALA A 74 10.64 47.91 -11.63
N VAL A 75 11.12 46.66 -11.62
CA VAL A 75 11.60 45.99 -12.83
C VAL A 75 10.49 45.08 -13.35
N ALA A 76 10.06 45.26 -14.60
CA ALA A 76 9.06 44.38 -15.19
C ALA A 76 9.60 42.93 -15.24
N HIS A 77 8.90 42.00 -14.59
CA HIS A 77 9.26 40.60 -14.58
C HIS A 77 8.85 39.97 -15.92
N ALA A 78 9.82 39.81 -16.82
CA ALA A 78 9.63 39.14 -18.09
C ALA A 78 9.18 37.70 -17.85
N SER A 79 7.90 37.40 -18.11
CA SER A 79 7.43 36.04 -18.07
C SER A 79 8.12 35.27 -19.20
N ARG A 80 9.11 34.42 -18.85
CA ARG A 80 9.53 33.33 -19.73
C ARG A 80 8.39 32.32 -19.81
N ARG A 81 7.30 32.69 -20.48
CA ARG A 81 6.45 31.70 -21.12
C ARG A 81 7.22 31.20 -22.32
N THR A 82 8.14 30.27 -22.10
CA THR A 82 8.45 29.34 -23.17
C THR A 82 7.12 28.66 -23.46
N PRO A 83 6.54 28.79 -24.66
CA PRO A 83 5.39 27.98 -25.01
C PRO A 83 5.93 26.55 -25.04
N ALA A 84 5.77 25.85 -23.92
CA ALA A 84 5.93 24.41 -23.91
C ALA A 84 4.73 23.92 -24.71
N VAL A 85 4.94 23.67 -26.00
CA VAL A 85 4.02 22.85 -26.78
C VAL A 85 4.11 21.47 -26.14
N LEU A 86 3.20 21.20 -25.21
CA LEU A 86 3.05 19.88 -24.63
C LEU A 86 2.70 18.95 -25.79
N GLN A 87 3.68 18.16 -26.22
CA GLN A 87 3.38 17.05 -27.10
C GLN A 87 2.59 16.05 -26.26
N VAL A 88 1.46 15.60 -26.78
CA VAL A 88 0.73 14.48 -26.18
C VAL A 88 1.74 13.35 -26.06
N ALA A 89 2.07 12.97 -24.83
CA ALA A 89 2.81 11.74 -24.61
C ALA A 89 1.92 10.63 -25.15
N ASN A 90 2.31 10.03 -26.28
CA ASN A 90 1.82 8.72 -26.67
C ASN A 90 2.48 7.71 -25.72
N GLU A 91 2.17 7.82 -24.44
CA GLU A 91 2.41 6.76 -23.49
C GLU A 91 1.51 5.63 -23.98
N LYS A 92 2.12 4.57 -24.52
CA LYS A 92 1.41 3.34 -24.83
C LYS A 92 0.92 2.82 -23.50
N THR A 93 -0.30 3.16 -23.13
CA THR A 93 -0.98 2.49 -22.04
C THR A 93 -1.20 1.07 -22.54
N ASP A 94 -0.44 0.12 -21.99
CA ASP A 94 -0.74 -1.29 -22.23
C ASP A 94 -2.20 -1.52 -21.89
N ALA A 95 -2.87 -2.37 -22.68
CA ALA A 95 -4.22 -2.78 -22.35
C ALA A 95 -4.22 -3.26 -20.89
N PRO A 96 -5.18 -2.82 -20.05
CA PRO A 96 -5.18 -3.21 -18.64
C PRO A 96 -5.10 -4.73 -18.54
N SER A 97 -4.05 -5.23 -17.90
CA SER A 97 -3.91 -6.64 -17.55
C SER A 97 -5.14 -7.04 -16.74
N VAL A 98 -5.87 -8.03 -17.23
CA VAL A 98 -7.25 -8.34 -16.85
C VAL A 98 -7.37 -8.84 -15.39
N THR A 99 -6.26 -9.13 -14.72
CA THR A 99 -6.23 -9.47 -13.27
C THR A 99 -5.62 -8.32 -12.45
N PRO A 100 -6.37 -7.71 -11.51
CA PRO A 100 -5.81 -6.82 -10.50
C PRO A 100 -4.81 -7.58 -9.60
N ARG A 101 -3.55 -7.59 -10.03
CA ARG A 101 -2.37 -8.12 -9.32
C ARG A 101 -1.67 -6.98 -8.61
N THR A 102 -1.32 -7.18 -7.34
CA THR A 102 -0.38 -6.31 -6.62
C THR A 102 0.76 -7.13 -6.04
N TYR A 103 1.98 -6.79 -6.43
CA TYR A 103 3.20 -7.41 -5.91
C TYR A 103 3.90 -6.47 -4.92
N PHE A 104 4.13 -6.94 -3.69
CA PHE A 104 4.62 -6.11 -2.60
C PHE A 104 6.15 -6.10 -2.50
N SER A 105 6.73 -4.92 -2.65
CA SER A 105 8.16 -4.70 -2.41
C SER A 105 8.49 -4.80 -0.91
N ASN A 106 7.68 -4.18 -0.05
CA ASN A 106 7.77 -4.35 1.39
C ASN A 106 6.64 -5.29 1.83
N ARG A 107 6.99 -6.49 2.29
CA ARG A 107 6.04 -7.58 2.51
C ARG A 107 5.58 -7.60 3.97
N LEU A 108 4.27 -7.65 4.17
CA LEU A 108 3.67 -7.84 5.48
C LEU A 108 3.65 -9.34 5.83
N PRO A 109 4.04 -9.75 7.05
CA PRO A 109 3.77 -11.10 7.56
C PRO A 109 2.30 -11.51 7.35
N LEU A 110 2.06 -12.76 6.93
CA LEU A 110 0.70 -13.28 6.88
C LEU A 110 0.10 -13.25 8.29
N PRO A 111 -1.12 -12.72 8.50
CA PRO A 111 -1.78 -12.81 9.79
C PRO A 111 -2.06 -14.28 10.15
N VAL A 112 -2.30 -14.55 11.42
CA VAL A 112 -2.72 -15.85 11.93
C VAL A 112 -4.10 -16.16 11.36
N LEU A 113 -4.19 -17.12 10.43
CA LEU A 113 -5.45 -17.45 9.77
C LEU A 113 -6.16 -18.61 10.46
N PRO A 114 -7.29 -18.39 11.16
CA PRO A 114 -8.07 -19.47 11.76
C PRO A 114 -8.83 -20.24 10.67
N ILE A 115 -8.57 -21.53 10.57
CA ILE A 115 -9.15 -22.45 9.61
C ILE A 115 -9.86 -23.60 10.32
N ARG A 116 -10.72 -24.28 9.59
CA ARG A 116 -11.22 -25.61 9.97
C ARG A 116 -10.54 -26.65 9.09
N SER A 117 -10.16 -27.76 9.71
CA SER A 117 -9.64 -28.90 8.95
C SER A 117 -10.75 -29.45 8.06
N ALA A 118 -10.50 -29.52 6.76
CA ALA A 118 -11.32 -30.34 5.89
C ALA A 118 -11.01 -31.80 6.26
N ALA A 119 -11.81 -32.43 7.10
CA ALA A 119 -11.62 -33.83 7.49
C ALA A 119 -11.43 -34.68 6.22
N GLY A 120 -10.20 -35.16 5.96
CA GLY A 120 -9.87 -35.82 4.69
C GLY A 120 -8.40 -36.09 4.41
N ASN A 121 -7.45 -35.32 4.92
CA ASN A 121 -6.02 -35.70 4.87
C ASN A 121 -5.48 -35.87 6.29
N ALA A 122 -5.67 -37.07 6.83
CA ALA A 122 -5.04 -37.52 8.06
C ALA A 122 -3.53 -37.66 7.85
N LEU A 123 -2.79 -36.64 8.25
CA LEU A 123 -1.50 -36.83 8.91
C LEU A 123 -1.66 -36.12 10.26
N ASP A 124 -1.67 -36.92 11.32
CA ASP A 124 -1.63 -36.54 12.72
C ASP A 124 -2.96 -36.09 13.36
N SER A 125 -3.81 -37.05 13.74
CA SER A 125 -4.21 -37.23 15.16
C SER A 125 -5.32 -38.29 15.30
N GLU A 126 -4.99 -39.41 15.94
CA GLU A 126 -5.95 -40.34 16.53
C GLU A 126 -6.60 -39.66 17.74
N SER A 127 -7.89 -39.31 17.64
CA SER A 127 -8.93 -39.39 18.68
C SER A 127 -10.10 -38.46 18.32
N ALA A 128 -11.10 -39.00 17.63
CA ALA A 128 -12.41 -38.39 17.51
C ALA A 128 -13.45 -39.40 18.00
N SER A 129 -14.00 -39.17 19.18
CA SER A 129 -15.20 -39.83 19.66
C SER A 129 -16.42 -39.10 19.08
N GLU A 130 -17.28 -39.84 18.39
CA GLU A 130 -18.53 -39.36 17.83
C GLU A 130 -19.61 -39.22 18.91
N SER A 131 -20.13 -38.01 19.10
CA SER A 131 -21.49 -37.80 19.63
C SER A 131 -22.01 -36.42 19.23
N ASP A 132 -23.16 -36.43 18.56
CA ASP A 132 -24.14 -35.35 18.36
C ASP A 132 -23.73 -34.10 17.57
N GLY A 133 -24.08 -34.11 16.28
CA GLY A 133 -25.07 -33.16 15.74
C GLY A 133 -24.72 -31.68 15.58
N GLU A 134 -23.50 -31.24 15.88
CA GLU A 134 -23.00 -29.90 15.58
C GLU A 134 -21.51 -30.04 15.24
N LEU A 135 -21.09 -29.61 14.04
CA LEU A 135 -19.73 -29.76 13.52
C LEU A 135 -18.72 -28.99 14.38
N ASN A 136 -18.31 -29.60 15.49
CA ASN A 136 -17.18 -29.20 16.35
C ASN A 136 -15.84 -29.56 15.67
N SER A 137 -15.64 -29.11 14.42
CA SER A 137 -14.30 -29.06 13.85
C SER A 137 -13.57 -27.93 14.55
N ALA A 138 -12.73 -28.27 15.54
CA ALA A 138 -11.95 -27.28 16.29
C ALA A 138 -11.21 -26.34 15.34
N GLU A 139 -11.39 -25.03 15.53
CA GLU A 139 -10.65 -24.01 14.79
C GLU A 139 -9.17 -24.14 15.14
N THR A 140 -8.33 -24.20 14.11
CA THR A 140 -6.87 -24.22 14.25
C THR A 140 -6.25 -23.11 13.40
N SER A 141 -4.97 -22.82 13.58
CA SER A 141 -4.26 -21.82 12.77
C SER A 141 -3.61 -22.48 11.56
N LEU A 142 -3.73 -21.85 10.38
CA LEU A 142 -3.06 -22.31 9.16
C LEU A 142 -1.54 -22.33 9.36
N GLN A 143 -0.95 -23.52 9.27
CA GLN A 143 0.50 -23.72 9.34
C GLN A 143 1.11 -23.72 7.95
N LEU A 144 2.16 -22.89 7.76
CA LEU A 144 2.98 -22.81 6.55
C LEU A 144 4.22 -23.70 6.70
N ALA A 145 4.64 -24.37 5.62
CA ALA A 145 5.77 -25.30 5.65
C ALA A 145 7.16 -24.62 5.48
N GLY A 146 7.24 -23.28 5.51
CA GLY A 146 8.50 -22.55 5.33
C GLY A 146 9.00 -22.50 3.89
N ARG A 147 8.12 -22.71 2.92
CA ARG A 147 8.35 -22.61 1.46
C ARG A 147 7.30 -21.70 0.81
N PRO A 148 7.50 -21.22 -0.43
CA PRO A 148 6.50 -20.44 -1.13
C PRO A 148 5.13 -21.13 -1.07
N THR A 149 4.08 -20.39 -0.74
CA THR A 149 2.72 -20.93 -0.62
C THR A 149 1.74 -20.05 -1.38
N LEU A 150 0.91 -20.64 -2.24
CA LEU A 150 -0.24 -19.97 -2.84
C LEU A 150 -1.51 -20.37 -2.08
N LEU A 151 -2.11 -19.40 -1.42
CA LEU A 151 -3.43 -19.53 -0.79
C LEU A 151 -4.49 -19.16 -1.82
N VAL A 152 -5.34 -20.11 -2.21
CA VAL A 152 -6.40 -19.92 -3.21
C VAL A 152 -7.75 -19.92 -2.51
N LEU A 153 -8.40 -18.76 -2.41
CA LEU A 153 -9.74 -18.63 -1.87
C LEU A 153 -10.74 -18.99 -2.97
N TRP A 154 -11.62 -19.94 -2.67
CA TRP A 154 -12.56 -20.49 -3.64
C TRP A 154 -13.85 -20.97 -2.99
N ALA A 155 -14.84 -21.31 -3.80
CA ALA A 155 -16.05 -22.00 -3.35
C ALA A 155 -16.57 -22.94 -4.46
N SER A 156 -17.31 -23.98 -4.08
CA SER A 156 -17.82 -25.00 -5.02
C SER A 156 -18.80 -24.42 -6.05
N TRP A 157 -19.51 -23.35 -5.70
CA TRP A 157 -20.44 -22.62 -6.57
C TRP A 157 -19.75 -21.59 -7.49
N CYS A 158 -18.47 -21.29 -7.26
CA CYS A 158 -17.73 -20.29 -8.02
C CYS A 158 -17.10 -20.91 -9.29
N THR A 159 -17.76 -20.75 -10.44
CA THR A 159 -17.27 -21.28 -11.73
C THR A 159 -15.87 -20.80 -12.10
N PRO A 160 -15.51 -19.49 -12.00
CA PRO A 160 -14.16 -19.05 -12.31
C PRO A 160 -13.10 -19.63 -11.35
N CYS A 161 -13.48 -19.94 -10.10
CA CYS A 161 -12.58 -20.58 -9.13
C CYS A 161 -12.26 -22.02 -9.54
N LEU A 162 -13.27 -22.78 -9.99
CA LEU A 162 -13.07 -24.15 -10.49
C LEU A 162 -12.13 -24.16 -11.71
N ALA A 163 -12.23 -23.16 -12.59
CA ALA A 163 -11.33 -23.00 -13.73
C ALA A 163 -9.88 -22.69 -13.30
N GLU A 164 -9.69 -21.84 -12.29
CA GLU A 164 -8.36 -21.56 -11.72
C GLU A 164 -7.75 -22.81 -11.07
N LEU A 165 -8.50 -23.52 -10.23
CA LEU A 165 -8.03 -24.77 -9.59
C LEU A 165 -7.68 -25.84 -10.62
N SER A 166 -8.49 -25.99 -11.69
CA SER A 166 -8.19 -26.89 -12.80
C SER A 166 -6.88 -26.52 -13.51
N THR A 167 -6.67 -25.22 -13.76
CA THR A 167 -5.44 -24.72 -14.38
C THR A 167 -4.21 -25.01 -13.49
N LEU A 168 -4.31 -24.74 -12.19
CA LEU A 168 -3.23 -25.02 -11.24
C LEU A 168 -2.94 -26.53 -11.12
N ALA A 169 -3.97 -27.37 -11.13
CA ALA A 169 -3.80 -28.83 -11.13
C ALA A 169 -3.11 -29.33 -12.41
N ALA A 170 -3.44 -28.77 -13.58
CA ALA A 170 -2.80 -29.12 -14.85
C ALA A 170 -1.30 -28.76 -14.89
N HIS A 171 -0.89 -27.69 -14.20
CA HIS A 171 0.50 -27.24 -14.09
C HIS A 171 1.24 -27.78 -12.84
N GLN A 172 0.73 -28.83 -12.19
CA GLN A 172 1.29 -29.35 -10.94
C GLN A 172 2.80 -29.63 -11.03
N ALA A 173 3.30 -30.24 -12.10
CA ALA A 173 4.71 -30.58 -12.24
C ALA A 173 5.61 -29.33 -12.21
N GLU A 174 5.23 -28.29 -12.94
CA GLU A 174 5.97 -27.02 -13.01
C GLU A 174 5.92 -26.27 -11.67
N LEU A 175 4.80 -26.35 -10.94
CA LEU A 175 4.66 -25.76 -9.61
C LEU A 175 5.46 -26.53 -8.55
N GLN A 176 5.57 -27.84 -8.68
CA GLN A 176 6.42 -28.68 -7.82
C GLN A 176 7.91 -28.41 -8.05
N ASP A 177 8.33 -28.23 -9.29
CA ASP A 177 9.71 -27.84 -9.63
C ASP A 177 10.08 -26.47 -9.05
N ALA A 178 9.10 -25.60 -8.85
CA ALA A 178 9.25 -24.29 -8.20
C ALA A 178 9.12 -24.34 -6.65
N ASP A 179 9.00 -25.52 -6.05
CA ASP A 179 8.74 -25.75 -4.61
C ASP A 179 7.55 -24.92 -4.06
N LEU A 180 6.50 -24.75 -4.88
CA LEU A 180 5.29 -24.04 -4.47
C LEU A 180 4.32 -24.98 -3.75
N GLU A 181 3.95 -24.64 -2.52
CA GLU A 181 2.83 -25.25 -1.82
C GLU A 181 1.49 -24.63 -2.28
N LEU A 182 0.52 -25.48 -2.60
CA LEU A 182 -0.84 -25.04 -2.93
C LEU A 182 -1.78 -25.33 -1.75
N VAL A 183 -2.52 -24.31 -1.31
CA VAL A 183 -3.54 -24.44 -0.28
C VAL A 183 -4.86 -23.87 -0.81
N ALA A 184 -5.83 -24.75 -1.05
CA ALA A 184 -7.19 -24.37 -1.39
C ALA A 184 -7.98 -24.05 -0.11
N ILE A 185 -8.48 -22.83 0.01
CA ILE A 185 -9.26 -22.34 1.16
C ILE A 185 -10.72 -22.21 0.70
N SER A 186 -11.55 -23.19 1.06
CA SER A 186 -12.98 -23.19 0.70
C SER A 186 -13.78 -22.23 1.57
N LEU A 187 -14.66 -21.45 0.94
CA LEU A 187 -15.65 -20.58 1.58
C LEU A 187 -17.06 -21.23 1.65
N ASP A 188 -17.18 -22.50 1.26
CA ASP A 188 -18.45 -23.22 1.32
C ASP A 188 -18.97 -23.28 2.76
N GLY A 189 -20.25 -22.97 2.95
CA GLY A 189 -20.88 -22.88 4.28
C GLY A 189 -20.66 -21.57 5.04
N LEU A 190 -19.95 -20.58 4.46
CA LEU A 190 -19.84 -19.23 5.05
C LEU A 190 -20.78 -18.21 4.39
N ASP A 191 -21.23 -18.48 3.17
CA ASP A 191 -22.14 -17.62 2.43
C ASP A 191 -23.59 -18.04 2.66
N SER A 192 -24.43 -17.11 3.14
CA SER A 192 -25.86 -17.36 3.33
C SER A 192 -26.65 -17.42 2.01
N GLU A 193 -26.10 -16.91 0.92
CA GLU A 193 -26.76 -16.92 -0.39
C GLU A 193 -26.63 -18.27 -1.11
N HIS A 194 -25.65 -19.10 -0.71
CA HIS A 194 -25.36 -20.39 -1.33
C HIS A 194 -25.41 -21.51 -0.28
N ASP A 195 -26.43 -22.36 -0.37
CA ASP A 195 -26.57 -23.56 0.47
C ASP A 195 -25.55 -24.63 0.06
N THR A 196 -24.32 -24.48 0.58
CA THR A 196 -23.16 -25.33 0.27
C THR A 196 -22.43 -25.70 1.54
N SER A 197 -21.71 -26.82 1.48
CA SER A 197 -21.04 -27.43 2.61
C SER A 197 -19.62 -27.85 2.27
N MET A 198 -18.89 -28.30 3.30
CA MET A 198 -17.56 -28.88 3.12
C MET A 198 -17.56 -30.11 2.20
N LEU A 199 -18.69 -30.84 2.11
CA LEU A 199 -18.81 -32.02 1.23
C LEU A 199 -18.80 -31.61 -0.24
N ASP A 200 -19.47 -30.52 -0.60
CA ASP A 200 -19.49 -29.99 -1.97
C ASP A 200 -18.07 -29.57 -2.40
N ALA A 201 -17.35 -28.91 -1.49
CA ALA A 201 -15.95 -28.54 -1.70
C ALA A 201 -15.07 -29.78 -1.92
N GLN A 202 -15.22 -30.81 -1.08
CA GLN A 202 -14.46 -32.05 -1.20
C GLN A 202 -14.74 -32.77 -2.52
N GLN A 203 -16.00 -32.87 -2.94
CA GLN A 203 -16.37 -33.50 -4.20
C GLN A 203 -15.70 -32.79 -5.39
N ARG A 204 -15.75 -31.45 -5.44
CA ARG A 204 -15.11 -30.68 -6.52
C ARG A 204 -13.60 -30.87 -6.57
N LEU A 205 -12.93 -30.89 -5.43
CA LEU A 205 -11.47 -31.11 -5.39
C LEU A 205 -11.08 -32.52 -5.82
N GLN A 206 -11.91 -33.53 -5.51
CA GLN A 206 -11.71 -34.90 -6.01
C GLN A 206 -11.88 -34.99 -7.52
N GLU A 207 -12.93 -34.38 -8.09
CA GLU A 207 -13.16 -34.30 -9.54
C GLU A 207 -11.96 -33.65 -10.26
N LEU A 208 -11.40 -32.59 -9.66
CA LEU A 208 -10.25 -31.86 -10.19
C LEU A 208 -8.89 -32.52 -9.93
N HIS A 209 -8.85 -33.63 -9.18
CA HIS A 209 -7.62 -34.28 -8.73
C HIS A 209 -6.65 -33.29 -8.07
N TRP A 210 -7.16 -32.44 -7.17
CA TRP A 210 -6.40 -31.35 -6.57
C TRP A 210 -5.11 -31.84 -5.88
N PRO A 211 -3.94 -31.31 -6.25
CA PRO A 211 -2.66 -31.81 -5.74
C PRO A 211 -2.22 -31.17 -4.41
N GLY A 212 -2.90 -30.10 -3.98
CA GLY A 212 -2.54 -29.31 -2.81
C GLY A 212 -3.27 -29.73 -1.54
N ARG A 213 -3.00 -29.00 -0.47
CA ARG A 213 -3.82 -29.06 0.76
C ARG A 213 -5.15 -28.37 0.55
N SER A 214 -6.16 -28.79 1.30
CA SER A 214 -7.46 -28.14 1.36
C SER A 214 -7.85 -27.87 2.80
N VAL A 215 -8.39 -26.69 3.07
CA VAL A 215 -8.87 -26.24 4.37
C VAL A 215 -10.15 -25.44 4.17
N VAL A 216 -10.92 -25.28 5.24
CA VAL A 216 -12.17 -24.52 5.22
C VAL A 216 -11.96 -23.20 5.95
N ALA A 217 -12.38 -22.10 5.32
CA ALA A 217 -12.32 -20.77 5.90
C ALA A 217 -13.21 -20.66 7.14
N THR A 218 -12.87 -19.72 8.01
CA THR A 218 -13.76 -19.25 9.06
C THR A 218 -14.16 -17.80 8.77
N ASN A 219 -15.26 -17.33 9.36
CA ASN A 219 -15.61 -15.90 9.31
C ASN A 219 -14.50 -15.01 9.91
N ARG A 220 -13.72 -15.53 10.88
CA ARG A 220 -12.56 -14.81 11.43
C ARG A 220 -11.44 -14.68 10.41
N LEU A 221 -11.16 -15.71 9.61
CA LEU A 221 -10.18 -15.66 8.54
C LEU A 221 -10.55 -14.62 7.49
N LEU A 222 -11.80 -14.61 7.03
CA LEU A 222 -12.26 -13.64 6.02
C LEU A 222 -12.11 -12.20 6.52
N ARG A 223 -12.63 -11.91 7.73
CA ARG A 223 -12.50 -10.57 8.34
C ARG A 223 -11.04 -10.13 8.49
N LYS A 224 -10.14 -11.05 8.86
CA LYS A 224 -8.71 -10.73 8.94
C LYS A 224 -8.12 -10.40 7.59
N LEU A 225 -8.37 -11.23 6.56
CA LEU A 225 -7.85 -10.98 5.23
C LEU A 225 -8.41 -9.69 4.61
N GLU A 226 -9.67 -9.37 4.86
CA GLU A 226 -10.30 -8.10 4.47
C GLU A 226 -9.66 -6.91 5.18
N PHE A 227 -9.42 -7.01 6.48
CA PHE A 227 -8.70 -5.99 7.25
C PHE A 227 -7.26 -5.81 6.75
N THR A 228 -6.53 -6.90 6.53
CA THR A 228 -5.18 -6.88 5.96
C THR A 228 -5.16 -6.24 4.57
N SER A 229 -6.12 -6.59 3.72
CA SER A 229 -6.31 -5.97 2.40
C SER A 229 -6.59 -4.46 2.54
N GLY A 230 -7.50 -4.09 3.44
CA GLY A 230 -7.82 -2.69 3.75
C GLY A 230 -6.59 -1.87 4.12
N MET A 231 -5.74 -2.42 4.99
CA MET A 231 -4.49 -1.81 5.40
C MET A 231 -3.48 -1.68 4.25
N LEU A 232 -3.32 -2.72 3.42
CA LEU A 232 -2.35 -2.73 2.32
C LEU A 232 -2.76 -1.82 1.14
N PHE A 233 -4.07 -1.68 0.90
CA PHE A 233 -4.61 -0.93 -0.24
C PHE A 233 -5.22 0.42 0.13
N ASN A 234 -5.27 0.77 1.42
CA ASN A 234 -6.00 1.92 1.95
C ASN A 234 -7.45 1.97 1.45
N ARG A 235 -8.08 0.79 1.34
CA ARG A 235 -9.45 0.62 0.84
C ARG A 235 -10.04 -0.69 1.33
N GLU A 236 -11.10 -0.59 2.14
CA GLU A 236 -11.87 -1.75 2.59
C GLU A 236 -12.77 -2.22 1.44
N LEU A 237 -12.42 -3.37 0.87
CA LEU A 237 -13.24 -4.07 -0.12
C LEU A 237 -13.42 -5.51 0.34
N PRO A 238 -14.64 -6.06 0.25
CA PRO A 238 -14.84 -7.46 0.53
C PRO A 238 -14.01 -8.31 -0.44
N ILE A 239 -13.60 -9.48 0.02
CA ILE A 239 -12.91 -10.44 -0.85
C ILE A 239 -13.90 -10.92 -1.91
N GLN A 240 -13.53 -10.76 -3.17
CA GLN A 240 -14.27 -11.31 -4.31
C GLN A 240 -13.61 -12.58 -4.79
N LEU A 241 -14.39 -13.64 -4.97
CA LEU A 241 -13.91 -14.90 -5.49
C LEU A 241 -13.81 -14.89 -7.02
N PRO A 242 -12.79 -15.54 -7.61
CA PRO A 242 -11.61 -16.09 -6.94
C PRO A 242 -10.66 -15.00 -6.42
N ALA A 243 -9.94 -15.31 -5.34
CA ALA A 243 -8.86 -14.46 -4.84
C ALA A 243 -7.69 -15.34 -4.40
N SER A 244 -6.47 -14.89 -4.65
CA SER A 244 -5.27 -15.65 -4.31
C SER A 244 -4.24 -14.79 -3.59
N ILE A 245 -3.49 -15.39 -2.68
CA ILE A 245 -2.42 -14.73 -1.91
C ILE A 245 -1.15 -15.56 -2.05
N LEU A 246 -0.10 -14.98 -2.65
CA LEU A 246 1.21 -15.60 -2.69
C LEU A 246 2.00 -15.20 -1.44
N VAL A 247 2.48 -16.20 -0.72
CA VAL A 247 3.26 -16.07 0.52
C VAL A 247 4.67 -16.58 0.27
N ASP A 248 5.68 -15.83 0.71
CA ASP A 248 7.08 -16.25 0.59
C ASP A 248 7.46 -17.31 1.65
N ALA A 249 8.64 -17.93 1.50
CA ALA A 249 9.16 -18.95 2.42
C ALA A 249 9.27 -18.48 3.88
N ARG A 250 9.29 -17.17 4.13
CA ARG A 250 9.32 -16.60 5.49
C ARG A 250 7.91 -16.33 6.01
N GLY A 251 6.86 -16.73 5.31
CA GLY A 251 5.49 -16.45 5.69
C GLY A 251 5.07 -14.99 5.52
N ALA A 252 5.64 -14.25 4.56
CA ALA A 252 5.21 -12.88 4.26
C ALA A 252 4.43 -12.80 2.94
N ILE A 253 3.40 -11.97 2.90
CA ILE A 253 2.55 -11.73 1.73
C ILE A 253 3.39 -11.05 0.64
N ALA A 254 3.66 -11.80 -0.42
CA ALA A 254 4.43 -11.34 -1.57
C ALA A 254 3.55 -10.73 -2.66
N ALA A 255 2.37 -11.31 -2.90
CA ALA A 255 1.41 -10.78 -3.85
C ALA A 255 -0.03 -11.09 -3.43
N MET A 256 -0.95 -10.22 -3.84
CA MET A 256 -2.38 -10.45 -3.77
C MET A 256 -2.99 -10.32 -5.17
N TYR A 257 -3.84 -11.28 -5.52
CA TYR A 257 -4.53 -11.34 -6.80
C TYR A 257 -6.03 -11.29 -6.54
N ARG A 258 -6.70 -10.35 -7.22
CA ARG A 258 -8.15 -10.24 -7.21
C ARG A 258 -8.66 -10.79 -8.55
N GLY A 259 -9.29 -11.96 -8.52
CA GLY A 259 -9.58 -12.75 -9.71
C GLY A 259 -8.53 -13.84 -9.95
N ALA A 260 -8.83 -14.69 -10.94
CA ALA A 260 -8.01 -15.86 -11.25
C ALA A 260 -6.60 -15.45 -11.70
N VAL A 261 -5.61 -16.19 -11.23
CA VAL A 261 -4.21 -15.95 -11.55
C VAL A 261 -3.79 -16.78 -12.76
N PRO A 262 -3.41 -16.15 -13.89
CA PRO A 262 -2.82 -16.88 -15.00
C PRO A 262 -1.49 -17.52 -14.56
N PHE A 263 -1.26 -18.77 -15.00
CA PHE A 263 -0.05 -19.51 -14.64
C PHE A 263 1.24 -18.73 -14.95
N GLU A 264 1.33 -18.09 -16.12
CA GLU A 264 2.49 -17.28 -16.50
C GLU A 264 2.77 -16.12 -15.54
N THR A 265 1.72 -15.48 -15.03
CA THR A 265 1.83 -14.42 -14.03
C THR A 265 2.36 -14.98 -12.71
N LEU A 266 1.81 -16.12 -12.26
CA LEU A 266 2.26 -16.80 -11.06
C LEU A 266 3.74 -17.23 -11.18
N ALA A 267 4.12 -17.87 -12.27
CA ALA A 267 5.48 -18.32 -12.53
C ALA A 267 6.48 -17.15 -12.51
N ASN A 268 6.09 -16.00 -13.07
CA ASN A 268 6.90 -14.79 -12.98
C ASN A 268 7.01 -14.27 -11.55
N ASP A 269 5.93 -14.28 -10.78
CA ASP A 269 5.91 -13.80 -9.38
C ASP A 269 6.73 -14.68 -8.44
N LEU A 270 6.80 -15.99 -8.69
CA LEU A 270 7.68 -16.91 -7.98
C LEU A 270 9.16 -16.54 -8.18
N ARG A 271 9.57 -16.21 -9.40
CA ARG A 271 10.95 -15.74 -9.69
C ARG A 271 11.30 -14.43 -8.99
N LEU A 272 10.30 -13.66 -8.57
CA LEU A 272 10.50 -12.42 -7.82
C LEU A 272 10.64 -12.65 -6.31
N LEU A 273 10.30 -13.84 -5.79
CA LEU A 273 10.32 -14.12 -4.35
C LEU A 273 11.72 -13.95 -3.75
N GLU A 274 12.74 -14.43 -4.47
CA GLU A 274 14.15 -14.43 -4.07
C GLU A 274 14.87 -13.11 -4.36
N ARG A 275 14.23 -12.17 -5.07
CA ARG A 275 14.84 -10.90 -5.44
C ARG A 275 15.09 -10.02 -4.21
N PRO A 276 16.25 -9.35 -4.11
CA PRO A 276 16.53 -8.46 -2.99
C PRO A 276 15.60 -7.23 -3.01
N LEU A 277 15.41 -6.62 -1.85
CA LEU A 277 14.41 -5.55 -1.64
C LEU A 277 14.61 -4.34 -2.57
N ASN A 278 15.86 -3.98 -2.88
CA ASN A 278 16.19 -2.92 -3.83
C ASN A 278 15.69 -3.23 -5.25
N GLU A 279 15.88 -4.45 -5.74
CA GLU A 279 15.39 -4.90 -7.05
C GLU A 279 13.86 -4.97 -7.06
N ARG A 280 13.24 -5.54 -6.03
CA ARG A 280 11.77 -5.58 -5.92
C ARG A 280 11.14 -4.20 -5.88
N ARG A 281 11.79 -3.25 -5.19
CA ARG A 281 11.36 -1.85 -5.18
C ARG A 281 11.47 -1.21 -6.57
N GLN A 282 12.51 -1.52 -7.33
CA GLN A 282 12.64 -1.03 -8.71
C GLN A 282 11.54 -1.58 -9.62
N LEU A 283 11.17 -2.85 -9.47
CA LEU A 283 10.07 -3.47 -10.21
C LEU A 283 8.69 -2.87 -9.89
N ALA A 284 8.52 -2.31 -8.69
CA ALA A 284 7.30 -1.62 -8.29
C ALA A 284 7.21 -0.18 -8.84
N ALA A 285 8.30 0.39 -9.37
CA ALA A 285 8.28 1.72 -9.96
C ALA A 285 7.78 1.64 -11.40
N THR A 286 6.68 2.34 -11.70
CA THR A 286 6.15 2.46 -13.06
C THR A 286 6.96 3.41 -13.93
N LEU A 287 7.72 4.32 -13.31
CA LEU A 287 8.54 5.32 -13.97
C LEU A 287 10.02 5.06 -13.69
N GLY A 288 10.86 5.29 -14.70
CA GLY A 288 12.32 5.27 -14.53
C GLY A 288 12.79 6.34 -13.54
N GLY A 289 13.95 6.12 -12.91
CA GLY A 289 14.53 7.08 -11.97
C GLY A 289 15.63 6.50 -11.10
N ARG A 290 16.13 7.32 -10.16
CA ARG A 290 17.09 6.91 -9.12
C ARG A 290 16.47 7.12 -7.75
N TRP A 291 16.55 6.10 -6.90
CA TRP A 291 16.12 6.21 -5.52
C TRP A 291 17.11 7.05 -4.71
N LEU A 292 16.61 8.10 -4.04
CA LEU A 292 17.42 8.94 -3.16
C LEU A 292 17.77 8.25 -1.84
N ASN A 293 16.90 7.36 -1.36
CA ASN A 293 17.02 6.69 -0.08
C ASN A 293 17.11 5.16 -0.26
N PRO A 294 17.76 4.42 0.67
CA PRO A 294 17.65 2.97 0.73
C PRO A 294 16.19 2.54 0.95
N PRO A 295 15.82 1.31 0.57
CA PRO A 295 14.47 0.83 0.79
C PRO A 295 14.17 0.74 2.29
N ARG A 296 12.99 1.21 2.68
CA ARG A 296 12.51 1.09 4.07
C ARG A 296 11.94 -0.31 4.28
N VAL A 297 12.17 -0.86 5.46
CA VAL A 297 11.54 -2.11 5.93
C VAL A 297 10.29 -1.75 6.73
N LEU A 298 9.27 -2.60 6.68
CA LEU A 298 8.03 -2.40 7.44
C LEU A 298 8.35 -2.36 8.93
N LEU A 299 7.77 -1.40 9.64
CA LEU A 299 7.78 -1.36 11.10
C LEU A 299 6.63 -2.26 11.58
N LEU A 300 6.96 -3.50 11.94
CA LEU A 300 5.94 -4.50 12.29
C LEU A 300 5.19 -4.09 13.55
N ARG A 301 5.82 -3.36 14.47
CA ARG A 301 5.14 -2.80 15.65
C ARG A 301 3.95 -1.92 15.30
N ALA A 302 4.15 -0.95 14.41
CA ALA A 302 3.10 -0.02 14.02
C ALA A 302 1.92 -0.74 13.36
N VAL A 303 2.21 -1.81 12.60
CA VAL A 303 1.18 -2.68 12.03
C VAL A 303 0.48 -3.52 13.09
N ALA A 304 1.24 -4.07 14.05
CA ALA A 304 0.70 -4.86 15.16
C ALA A 304 -0.37 -4.07 15.94
N GLU A 305 -0.14 -2.80 16.21
CA GLU A 305 -1.12 -1.93 16.90
C GLU A 305 -2.40 -1.70 16.09
N GLN A 306 -2.33 -1.73 14.76
CA GLN A 306 -3.53 -1.66 13.93
C GLN A 306 -4.36 -2.94 14.08
N TYR A 307 -3.72 -4.12 14.12
CA TYR A 307 -4.41 -5.38 14.41
C TYR A 307 -4.99 -5.39 15.83
N GLU A 308 -4.27 -4.89 16.83
CA GLU A 308 -4.78 -4.80 18.20
C GLU A 308 -6.02 -3.90 18.29
N ARG A 309 -5.98 -2.72 17.66
CA ARG A 309 -7.14 -1.81 17.59
C ARG A 309 -8.34 -2.42 16.87
N ALA A 310 -8.11 -3.31 15.90
CA ALA A 310 -9.15 -4.07 15.22
C ALA A 310 -9.65 -5.31 16.01
N GLY A 311 -9.14 -5.55 17.22
CA GLY A 311 -9.52 -6.68 18.08
C GLY A 311 -8.80 -7.99 17.77
N PHE A 312 -7.74 -7.96 16.97
CA PHE A 312 -6.94 -9.11 16.57
C PHE A 312 -5.66 -9.26 17.42
N THR A 313 -5.83 -9.49 18.72
CA THR A 313 -4.71 -9.57 19.69
C THR A 313 -3.69 -10.66 19.36
N GLU A 314 -4.11 -11.78 18.78
CA GLU A 314 -3.21 -12.85 18.35
C GLU A 314 -2.25 -12.41 17.22
N ASP A 315 -2.72 -11.55 16.31
CA ASP A 315 -1.89 -10.97 15.24
C ASP A 315 -0.92 -9.92 15.78
N TYR A 316 -1.36 -9.14 16.79
CA TYR A 316 -0.47 -8.23 17.51
C TYR A 316 0.73 -8.99 18.10
N GLN A 317 0.46 -10.07 18.84
CA GLN A 317 1.51 -10.91 19.43
C GLN A 317 2.38 -11.57 18.37
N HIS A 318 1.77 -12.11 17.31
CA HIS A 318 2.48 -12.73 16.19
C HIS A 318 3.47 -11.76 15.52
N LEU A 319 3.03 -10.54 15.22
CA LEU A 319 3.85 -9.53 14.56
C LEU A 319 4.98 -9.02 15.46
N LEU A 320 4.72 -8.81 16.76
CA LEU A 320 5.75 -8.43 17.72
C LEU A 320 6.81 -9.51 17.91
N ALA A 321 6.40 -10.79 18.00
CA ALA A 321 7.32 -11.90 18.12
C ALA A 321 8.25 -11.96 16.89
N ARG A 322 7.68 -11.77 15.70
CA ARG A 322 8.43 -11.74 14.45
C ARG A 322 9.40 -10.57 14.36
N GLU A 323 8.97 -9.37 14.75
CA GLU A 323 9.85 -8.20 14.81
C GLU A 323 11.03 -8.41 15.77
N THR A 324 10.74 -8.96 16.95
CA THR A 324 11.74 -9.24 17.97
C THR A 324 12.76 -10.26 17.46
N ALA A 325 12.31 -11.30 16.77
CA ALA A 325 13.19 -12.29 16.16
C ALA A 325 14.08 -11.68 15.07
N GLU A 326 13.50 -10.84 14.19
CA GLU A 326 14.26 -10.13 13.15
C GLU A 326 15.33 -9.20 13.74
N LEU A 327 14.96 -8.36 14.72
CA LEU A 327 15.90 -7.44 15.37
C LEU A 327 17.00 -8.18 16.12
N THR A 328 16.67 -9.29 16.78
CA THR A 328 17.64 -10.15 17.47
C THR A 328 18.63 -10.74 16.47
N HIS A 329 18.14 -11.26 15.34
CA HIS A 329 18.99 -11.80 14.29
C HIS A 329 19.90 -10.73 13.67
N MET A 330 19.37 -9.54 13.38
CA MET A 330 20.16 -8.40 12.89
C MET A 330 21.26 -8.01 13.89
N ARG A 331 20.94 -7.95 15.19
CA ARG A 331 21.93 -7.64 16.24
C ARG A 331 23.04 -8.67 16.32
N GLN A 332 22.73 -9.95 16.12
CA GLN A 332 23.72 -11.04 16.14
C GLN A 332 24.59 -11.09 14.87
N THR A 333 24.06 -10.64 13.74
CA THR A 333 24.72 -10.76 12.43
C THR A 333 25.39 -9.48 11.95
N ALA A 334 25.12 -8.33 12.59
CA ALA A 334 25.78 -7.06 12.27
C ALA A 334 27.31 -7.17 12.45
N LYS A 335 28.05 -6.91 11.38
CA LYS A 335 29.51 -6.97 11.32
C LYS A 335 30.15 -5.59 11.11
N SER A 336 29.35 -4.58 10.79
CA SER A 336 29.81 -3.22 10.53
C SER A 336 29.09 -2.17 11.40
N THR A 337 29.74 -1.02 11.57
CA THR A 337 29.16 0.15 12.24
C THR A 337 27.91 0.67 11.52
N ASP A 338 27.85 0.54 10.19
CA ASP A 338 26.71 0.98 9.39
C ASP A 338 25.48 0.08 9.61
N GLU A 339 25.67 -1.23 9.70
CA GLU A 339 24.59 -2.18 10.03
C GLU A 339 24.06 -1.95 11.46
N LEU A 340 24.96 -1.66 12.41
CA LEU A 340 24.59 -1.34 13.79
C LEU A 340 23.81 -0.01 13.87
N SER A 341 24.24 1.00 13.11
CA SER A 341 23.54 2.28 13.01
C SER A 341 22.16 2.13 12.37
N ALA A 342 22.03 1.32 11.31
CA ALA A 342 20.75 1.00 10.69
C ALA A 342 19.78 0.30 11.66
N LEU A 343 20.29 -0.60 12.51
CA LEU A 343 19.52 -1.24 13.58
C LEU A 343 19.01 -0.20 14.59
N ILE A 344 19.89 0.68 15.08
CA ILE A 344 19.54 1.74 16.04
C ILE A 344 18.48 2.68 15.45
N HIS A 345 18.62 3.07 14.19
CA HIS A 345 17.62 3.90 13.51
C HIS A 345 16.27 3.18 13.35
N ARG A 346 16.27 1.87 13.08
CA ARG A 346 15.02 1.08 13.00
C ARG A 346 14.33 1.01 14.36
N GLU A 347 15.06 0.74 15.44
CA GLU A 347 14.53 0.74 16.81
C GLU A 347 14.01 2.13 17.23
N ALA A 348 14.75 3.20 16.92
CA ALA A 348 14.36 4.57 17.24
C ALA A 348 13.10 5.01 16.50
N ASN A 349 13.00 4.70 15.19
CA ASN A 349 11.82 5.02 14.39
C ASN A 349 10.58 4.25 14.87
N ALA A 350 10.73 2.98 15.28
CA ALA A 350 9.62 2.22 15.83
C ALA A 350 9.10 2.89 17.12
N ASN A 351 9.99 3.34 18.01
CA ASN A 351 9.61 4.01 19.25
C ASN A 351 9.03 5.42 19.04
N PHE A 352 9.45 6.14 18.00
CA PHE A 352 8.94 7.47 17.69
C PHE A 352 7.53 7.43 17.10
N GLU A 353 7.26 6.52 16.15
CA GLU A 353 5.92 6.35 15.57
C GLU A 353 4.90 5.92 16.64
N LEU A 354 5.31 5.10 17.62
CA LEU A 354 4.51 4.79 18.81
C LEU A 354 4.14 6.05 19.59
N ALA A 355 5.13 6.91 19.88
CA ALA A 355 4.91 8.12 20.65
C ALA A 355 3.91 9.08 19.96
N LEU A 356 3.88 9.11 18.63
CA LEU A 356 2.90 9.86 17.86
C LEU A 356 1.51 9.21 17.88
N ALA A 357 1.43 7.87 17.79
CA ALA A 357 0.16 7.14 17.86
C ALA A 357 -0.56 7.27 19.22
N PHE A 358 0.17 7.55 20.31
CA PHE A 358 -0.40 7.83 21.63
C PHE A 358 -0.86 9.29 21.85
N VAL A 359 -0.49 10.20 20.94
CA VAL A 359 -0.81 11.65 21.05
C VAL A 359 -1.96 12.06 20.11
N SER A 360 -2.33 11.20 19.15
CA SER A 360 -3.49 11.34 18.26
C SER A 360 -4.69 10.53 18.74
#